data_AF-A0AAV6TD68-F1
#
_entry.id   AF-A0AAV6TD68-F1
#
_cell.length_a   1.000
_cell.length_b   1.000
_cell.length_c   1.000
_cell.angle_alpha   90.00
_cell.angle_beta   90.00
_cell.angle_gamma   90.00
#
_symmetry.space_group_name_H-M   'P 1'
#
loop_
_entity.id
_entity.type
_entity.pdbx_description
1 polymer ?
#
loop_
_entity_poly.entity_id
_entity_poly.type
_entity_poly.pdbx_seq_one_letter_code
_entity_poly.pdbx_strand_id
1 'polypeptide(L)' 'MQCLCRWLLSVRKNYRQVTYHNWRHAFNVGQMMFAVLTVSKLWRIFGELETLALLIACLCHDLDHRGTNNSFQIK' A
#
# COMPACT_ATOMS: atom_id res chain seq x y z
N MET A 1 10.99 14.47 -7.77
CA MET A 1 11.37 13.74 -6.53
C MET A 1 10.65 14.25 -5.28
N GLN A 2 10.69 15.55 -4.98
CA GLN A 2 10.19 16.09 -3.70
C GLN A 2 8.69 15.80 -3.43
N CYS A 3 7.85 15.85 -4.47
CA CYS A 3 6.43 15.52 -4.36
C CYS A 3 6.19 14.06 -3.94
N LEU A 4 6.82 13.10 -4.63
CA LEU A 4 6.70 11.67 -4.33
C LEU A 4 7.18 11.33 -2.91
N CYS A 5 8.34 11.87 -2.49
CA CYS A 5 8.85 11.65 -1.15
C CYS A 5 7.89 12.19 -0.08
N ARG A 6 7.35 13.40 -0.26
CA ARG A 6 6.37 13.98 0.66
C ARG A 6 5.08 13.19 0.71
N TRP A 7 4.60 12.73 -0.45
CA TRP A 7 3.43 11.87 -0.53
C TRP A 7 3.65 10.56 0.22
N LEU A 8 4.76 9.86 -0.03
CA LEU A 8 5.08 8.59 0.64
C LEU A 8 5.21 8.75 2.16
N LEU A 9 5.85 9.83 2.62
CA LEU A 9 5.93 10.16 4.05
C LEU A 9 4.55 10.48 4.65
N SER A 10 3.66 11.11 3.87
CA SER A 10 2.28 11.39 4.31
C SER A 10 1.46 10.10 4.41
N VAL A 11 1.58 9.18 3.44
CA VAL A 11 0.97 7.84 3.51
C VAL A 11 1.46 7.11 4.76
N ARG A 12 2.78 7.01 4.97
CA ARG A 12 3.36 6.38 6.16
C ARG A 12 2.85 6.99 7.48
N LYS A 13 2.73 8.32 7.55
CA LYS A 13 2.25 9.02 8.75
C LYS A 13 0.80 8.65 9.11
N ASN A 14 -0.01 8.24 8.14
CA ASN A 14 -1.41 7.87 8.33
C ASN A 14 -1.61 6.37 8.62
N TYR A 15 -0.53 5.58 8.79
CA TYR A 15 -0.62 4.23 9.35
C TYR A 15 -0.46 4.26 10.87
N ARG A 16 -1.37 3.60 11.59
CA ARG A 16 -1.33 3.49 13.05
C ARG A 16 -0.31 2.45 13.52
N GLN A 17 0.19 2.61 14.75
CA GLN A 17 1.06 1.64 15.41
C GLN A 17 0.24 0.50 16.03
N VAL A 18 -0.27 -0.39 15.18
CA VAL A 18 -0.98 -1.62 15.57
C VAL A 18 -0.14 -2.85 15.25
N THR A 19 -0.47 -4.00 15.85
CA THR A 19 0.34 -5.23 15.75
C THR A 19 0.60 -5.69 14.31
N TYR A 20 -0.41 -5.59 13.43
CA TYR A 20 -0.32 -6.12 12.05
C TYR A 20 -0.54 -5.07 10.95
N HIS A 21 -1.74 -4.48 10.84
CA HIS A 21 -2.10 -3.49 9.80
C HIS A 21 -1.43 -2.11 10.00
N ASN A 22 -0.10 -2.11 10.01
CA ASN A 22 0.77 -0.95 10.19
C ASN A 22 1.57 -0.65 8.90
N TRP A 23 2.44 0.36 8.93
CA TRP A 23 3.25 0.74 7.77
C TRP A 23 4.09 -0.41 7.18
N ARG A 24 4.60 -1.31 8.03
CA ARG A 24 5.42 -2.44 7.56
C ARG A 24 4.59 -3.41 6.72
N HIS A 25 3.34 -3.66 7.11
CA HIS A 25 2.40 -4.45 6.32
C HIS A 25 2.15 -3.82 4.94
N ALA A 26 1.79 -2.54 4.90
CA ALA A 26 1.58 -1.83 3.63
C ALA A 26 2.81 -1.83 2.72
N PHE A 27 4.00 -1.63 3.30
CA PHE A 27 5.26 -1.70 2.58
C PHE A 27 5.52 -3.09 2.00
N ASN A 28 5.28 -4.16 2.78
CA ASN A 28 5.44 -5.54 2.31
C ASN A 28 4.46 -5.85 1.16
N VAL A 29 3.20 -5.43 1.26
CA VAL A 29 2.21 -5.60 0.18
C VAL A 29 2.64 -4.84 -1.08
N GLY A 30 3.10 -3.59 -0.94
CA GLY A 30 3.65 -2.81 -2.05
C GLY A 30 4.89 -3.45 -2.69
N GLN A 31 5.82 -3.98 -1.88
CA GLN A 31 7.01 -4.67 -2.37
C GLN A 31 6.65 -5.98 -3.08
N MET A 32 5.69 -6.73 -2.55
CA MET A 32 5.19 -7.95 -3.20
C MET A 32 4.53 -7.62 -4.54
N MET A 33 3.71 -6.57 -4.63
CA MET A 33 3.13 -6.12 -5.89
C MET A 33 4.20 -5.72 -6.91
N PHE A 34 5.24 -5.00 -6.47
CA PHE A 34 6.39 -4.70 -7.33
C PHE A 34 7.08 -5.98 -7.84
N ALA A 35 7.31 -6.96 -6.97
CA ALA A 35 7.90 -8.23 -7.36
C ALA A 35 7.01 -8.99 -8.35
N VAL A 36 5.70 -9.07 -8.10
CA VAL A 36 4.73 -9.66 -9.01
C VAL A 36 4.80 -8.98 -10.38
N LEU A 37 4.64 -7.65 -10.42
CA LEU A 37 4.65 -6.88 -11.68
C LEU A 37 5.94 -7.10 -12.47
N THR A 38 7.10 -7.09 -11.81
CA THR A 38 8.42 -7.16 -12.46
C THR A 38 8.79 -8.58 -12.88
N VAL A 39 8.67 -9.57 -12.00
CA VAL A 39 9.06 -10.96 -12.26
C VAL A 39 8.16 -11.59 -13.33
N SER A 40 6.85 -11.35 -13.26
CA SER A 40 5.90 -11.85 -14.25
C SER A 40 5.85 -11.01 -15.54
N LYS A 41 6.49 -9.84 -15.55
CA LYS A 41 6.40 -8.83 -16.63
C LYS A 41 4.97 -8.34 -16.90
N LEU A 42 4.06 -8.44 -15.93
CA LEU A 42 2.69 -7.96 -16.03
C LEU A 42 2.59 -6.45 -16.30
N TRP A 43 3.61 -5.66 -15.92
CA TRP A 43 3.68 -4.24 -16.27
C TRP A 43 3.59 -3.97 -17.78
N ARG A 44 3.98 -4.94 -18.63
CA ARG A 44 3.86 -4.85 -20.10
C ARG A 44 2.42 -5.02 -20.60
N ILE A 45 1.60 -5.74 -19.83
CA ILE A 45 0.20 -6.00 -20.16
C ILE A 45 -0.66 -4.87 -19.62
N PHE A 46 -0.42 -4.47 -18.37
CA PHE A 46 -1.19 -3.42 -17.71
C PHE A 46 -0.84 -2.02 -18.20
N GLY A 47 0.40 -1.76 -18.63
CA GLY A 47 0.84 -0.41 -18.97
C GLY A 47 1.21 0.42 -17.73
N GLU A 48 1.71 1.63 -17.95
CA GLU A 48 2.32 2.45 -16.91
C GLU A 48 1.32 2.94 -15.86
N LEU A 49 0.13 3.36 -16.30
CA LEU A 49 -0.90 3.95 -15.42
C LEU A 49 -1.43 2.91 -14.43
N GLU A 50 -1.82 1.74 -14.92
CA GLU A 50 -2.34 0.63 -14.12
C GLU A 50 -1.26 0.08 -13.18
N THR A 51 -0.02 -0.04 -13.66
CA THR A 51 1.13 -0.45 -12.83
C THR A 51 1.35 0.52 -11.67
N LEU A 52 1.31 1.83 -11.95
CA LEU A 52 1.43 2.86 -10.91
C LEU A 52 0.24 2.82 -9.95
N ALA A 53 -0.98 2.69 -10.47
CA ALA A 53 -2.20 2.61 -9.67
C ALA A 53 -2.18 1.42 -8.72
N LEU A 54 -1.70 0.25 -9.16
CA LEU A 54 -1.53 -0.94 -8.31
C LEU A 54 -0.57 -0.69 -7.15
N LEU A 55 0.59 -0.07 -7.41
CA LEU A 55 1.56 0.24 -6.35
C LEU A 55 1.00 1.28 -5.35
N ILE A 56 0.32 2.31 -5.85
CA ILE A 56 -0.35 3.32 -5.00
C ILE A 56 -1.45 2.66 -4.15
N ALA A 57 -2.28 1.80 -4.74
CA ALA A 57 -3.33 1.09 -4.03
C ALA A 57 -2.76 0.21 -2.90
N CYS A 58 -1.71 -0.57 -3.18
CA CYS A 58 -1.04 -1.38 -2.17
C CYS A 58 -0.51 -0.56 -0.99
N LEU A 59 0.06 0.62 -1.25
CA LEU A 59 0.59 1.50 -0.20
C LEU A 59 -0.51 2.19 0.62
N CYS A 60 -1.74 2.30 0.09
CA CYS A 60 -2.84 3.04 0.72
C CYS A 60 -3.96 2.16 1.29
N HIS A 61 -3.98 0.85 0.99
CA HIS A 61 -5.17 0.00 1.21
C HIS A 61 -5.66 -0.12 2.66
N ASP A 62 -4.79 0.14 3.64
CA ASP A 62 -5.04 -0.02 5.09
C ASP A 62 -4.77 1.27 5.87
N LEU A 63 -4.85 2.43 5.21
CA LEU A 63 -4.68 3.72 5.88
C LEU A 63 -5.64 3.87 7.08
N ASP A 64 -5.11 4.41 8.17
CA ASP A 64 -5.80 4.63 9.44
C ASP A 64 -6.42 3.38 10.12
N HIS A 65 -6.05 2.16 9.69
CA HIS A 65 -6.59 0.92 10.25
C HIS A 65 -6.37 0.84 11.78
N ARG A 66 -7.44 0.59 12.55
CA ARG A 66 -7.46 0.69 14.03
C ARG A 66 -7.02 -0.57 14.78
N GLY A 67 -6.73 -1.64 14.05
CA GLY A 67 -6.28 -2.92 14.62
C GLY A 67 -7.42 -3.88 14.94
N THR A 68 -8.65 -3.50 14.62
CA THR A 68 -9.84 -4.34 14.72
C THR A 68 -10.53 -4.43 13.36
N ASN A 69 -11.26 -5.50 13.13
CA ASN A 69 -11.94 -5.76 11.85
C ASN A 69 -13.35 -5.18 11.82
N ASN A 70 -14.03 -5.32 10.67
CA ASN A 70 -15.38 -4.80 10.46
C ASN A 70 -16.40 -5.34 11.49
N SER A 71 -16.31 -6.62 11.85
CA SER A 71 -17.21 -7.23 12.84
C SER A 71 -17.10 -6.60 14.23
N PHE A 72 -15.94 -6.05 14.59
CA PHE A 72 -15.77 -5.28 15.82
C PHE A 72 -16.39 -3.88 15.72
N GLN A 73 -16.28 -3.22 14.56
CA GLN A 73 -16.79 -1.85 14.37
C GLN A 73 -18.31 -1.77 14.24
N ILE A 74 -18.95 -2.84 13.79
CA ILE A 74 -20.42 -2.93 13.66
C ILE A 74 -21.08 -3.16 15.03
N LYS A 75 -20.34 -3.73 16.00
CA LYS A 75 -20.80 -3.95 17.37
C LYS A 75 -20.63 -2.69 18.21
#